data_AF-A0A373GSC4-F1
#
_entry.id   AF-A0A373GSC4-F1
#
_cell.length_a   1.000
_cell.length_b   1.000
_cell.length_c   1.000
_cell.angle_alpha   90.00
_cell.angle_beta   90.00
_cell.angle_gamma   90.00
#
_symmetry.space_group_name_H-M   'P 1'
#
loop_
_entity.id
_entity.type
_entity.pdbx_description
1 polymer ?
#
loop_
_entity_poly.entity_id
_entity_poly.type
_entity_poly.pdbx_seq_one_letter_code
_entity_poly.pdbx_strand_id
1 'polypeptide(L)'
;MKKKVLSLCMAAALVLGSGTAAMADTLTSKGDSTRKNVTGKYTQIEPATVYKVDVKWGSMDFTYQGADTVRHWNPETHEYQEALEGTGKWLFFNEGDNAITVTNYSNKAITATITAKIETEGIKADILDPVIRLEDASKGASETTAGTASSGTAKVSLSGDLDKTTTANTKIGTVTIAFADTDTTTEQP
;
A
#
# COMPACT_ATOMS: atom_id res chain seq x y z
N MET A 1 -14.94 43.13 25.77
CA MET A 1 -16.11 43.61 24.99
C MET A 1 -16.18 42.78 23.71
N LYS A 2 -17.33 42.12 23.48
CA LYS A 2 -17.63 41.29 22.31
C LYS A 2 -17.84 42.19 21.08
N LYS A 3 -17.30 41.82 19.92
CA LYS A 3 -17.81 42.31 18.63
C LYS A 3 -18.36 41.11 17.86
N LYS A 4 -19.68 41.16 17.69
CA LYS A 4 -20.49 40.29 16.83
C LYS A 4 -20.15 40.60 15.36
N VAL A 5 -20.40 39.67 14.44
CA VAL A 5 -21.48 39.74 13.44
C VAL A 5 -21.33 38.61 12.41
N LEU A 6 -22.50 38.12 12.00
CA LEU A 6 -22.80 37.02 11.10
C LEU A 6 -22.20 37.12 9.69
N SER A 7 -22.22 36.02 8.93
CA SER A 7 -23.15 35.81 7.80
C SER A 7 -22.27 35.26 6.67
N LEU A 8 -22.62 34.43 5.68
CA LEU A 8 -23.86 34.26 4.94
C LEU A 8 -23.62 33.14 3.89
N CYS A 9 -24.62 32.29 3.70
CA CYS A 9 -25.02 31.57 2.47
C CYS A 9 -24.06 30.69 1.64
N MET A 10 -24.43 29.41 1.60
CA MET A 10 -24.65 28.57 0.40
C MET A 10 -24.51 29.29 -0.96
N ALA A 11 -23.54 28.85 -1.76
CA ALA A 11 -23.50 29.14 -3.19
C ALA A 11 -23.53 27.81 -3.96
N ALA A 12 -24.75 27.35 -4.24
CA ALA A 12 -24.98 26.37 -5.30
C ALA A 12 -24.61 27.05 -6.62
N ALA A 13 -23.50 26.65 -7.22
CA ALA A 13 -23.09 27.10 -8.54
C ALA A 13 -24.04 26.52 -9.61
N LEU A 14 -25.20 27.15 -9.80
CA LEU A 14 -25.93 27.03 -11.06
C LEU A 14 -25.10 27.74 -12.12
N VAL A 15 -24.29 26.98 -12.84
CA VAL A 15 -23.69 27.40 -14.10
C VAL A 15 -24.84 27.81 -15.01
N LEU A 16 -24.90 29.10 -15.32
CA LEU A 16 -25.76 29.67 -16.34
C LEU A 16 -25.45 28.98 -17.66
N GLY A 17 -26.28 28.02 -18.06
CA GLY A 17 -26.37 27.59 -19.44
C GLY A 17 -26.87 28.79 -20.25
N SER A 18 -25.94 29.50 -20.91
CA SER A 18 -26.29 30.53 -21.88
C SER A 18 -27.04 29.87 -23.03
N GLY A 19 -28.37 29.89 -22.99
CA GLY A 19 -29.22 29.51 -24.10
C GLY A 19 -28.97 30.47 -25.26
N THR A 20 -28.36 29.99 -26.33
CA THR A 20 -28.35 30.69 -27.61
C THR A 20 -29.79 30.78 -28.11
N ALA A 21 -30.35 31.99 -28.20
CA ALA A 21 -31.65 32.20 -28.81
C ALA A 21 -31.58 31.82 -30.30
N ALA A 22 -32.33 30.79 -30.70
CA ALA A 22 -32.44 30.38 -32.09
C ALA A 22 -33.34 31.36 -32.84
N MET A 23 -32.74 32.23 -33.65
CA MET A 23 -33.47 33.08 -34.59
C MET A 23 -33.55 32.38 -35.94
N ALA A 24 -34.76 32.29 -36.50
CA ALA A 24 -35.01 31.66 -37.79
C ALA A 24 -34.57 32.57 -38.94
N ASP A 25 -33.88 31.99 -39.94
CA ASP A 25 -33.59 32.67 -41.20
C ASP A 25 -34.67 32.28 -42.22
N THR A 26 -35.17 33.25 -43.01
CA THR A 26 -36.17 33.01 -44.07
C THR A 26 -35.52 33.16 -45.44
N LEU A 27 -35.67 32.14 -46.30
CA LEU A 27 -35.24 32.17 -47.71
C LEU A 27 -36.49 32.33 -48.59
N THR A 28 -36.44 33.19 -49.60
CA THR A 28 -37.65 33.59 -50.37
C THR A 28 -37.53 33.38 -51.88
N SER A 29 -36.34 33.06 -52.38
CA SER A 29 -36.06 32.89 -53.80
C SER A 29 -35.26 31.63 -54.12
N LYS A 30 -35.42 31.11 -55.35
CA LYS A 30 -34.66 29.95 -55.84
C LYS A 30 -33.19 30.32 -56.00
N GLY A 31 -32.33 29.76 -55.14
CA GLY A 31 -30.89 30.03 -55.10
C GLY A 31 -30.41 30.69 -53.79
N ASP A 32 -31.33 31.07 -52.90
CA ASP A 32 -30.98 31.65 -51.60
C ASP A 32 -30.25 30.61 -50.71
N SER A 33 -29.28 31.08 -49.91
CA SER A 33 -28.63 30.28 -48.88
C SER A 33 -28.42 31.08 -47.60
N THR A 34 -28.57 30.42 -46.45
CA THR A 34 -28.13 30.95 -45.17
C THR A 34 -26.95 30.16 -44.63
N ARG A 35 -26.16 30.78 -43.76
CA ARG A 35 -24.99 30.19 -43.11
C ARG A 35 -25.05 30.50 -41.62
N LYS A 36 -24.87 29.48 -40.79
CA LYS A 36 -24.63 29.62 -39.35
C LYS A 36 -23.28 28.97 -39.03
N ASN A 37 -22.55 29.55 -38.09
CA ASN A 37 -21.29 28.97 -37.63
C ASN A 37 -21.61 27.76 -36.74
N VAL A 38 -20.97 26.62 -37.05
CA VAL A 38 -20.99 25.45 -36.18
C VAL A 38 -19.79 25.56 -35.25
N THR A 39 -20.04 25.78 -33.96
CA THR A 39 -18.99 25.85 -32.94
C THR A 39 -19.01 24.61 -32.08
N GLY A 40 -17.86 23.94 -31.95
CA GLY A 40 -17.64 22.86 -30.99
C GLY A 40 -16.67 23.30 -29.89
N LYS A 41 -16.86 22.77 -28.68
CA LYS A 41 -15.90 22.90 -27.57
C LYS A 41 -15.46 21.52 -27.14
N TYR A 42 -14.16 21.23 -27.21
CA TYR A 42 -13.58 20.04 -26.60
C TYR A 42 -13.44 20.26 -25.09
N THR A 43 -13.90 19.29 -24.30
CA THR A 43 -13.66 19.25 -22.86
C THR A 43 -13.11 17.86 -22.54
N GLN A 44 -11.89 17.82 -22.02
CA GLN A 44 -11.28 16.59 -21.52
C GLN A 44 -11.89 16.24 -20.17
N ILE A 45 -12.40 15.02 -20.03
CA ILE A 45 -12.79 14.45 -18.74
C ILE A 45 -11.63 13.58 -18.29
N GLU A 46 -11.00 13.92 -17.17
CA GLU A 46 -10.00 13.05 -16.57
C GLU A 46 -10.67 11.79 -16.00
N PRO A 47 -10.12 10.59 -16.24
CA PRO A 47 -10.65 9.38 -15.67
C PRO A 47 -10.54 9.42 -14.14
N ALA A 48 -11.56 8.91 -13.45
CA ALA A 48 -11.52 8.80 -11.99
C ALA A 48 -10.43 7.80 -11.54
N THR A 49 -9.77 8.10 -10.42
CA THR A 49 -8.85 7.16 -9.77
C THR A 49 -9.62 6.02 -9.12
N VAL A 50 -9.21 4.78 -9.39
CA VAL A 50 -9.82 3.55 -8.88
C VAL A 50 -8.73 2.67 -8.31
N TYR A 51 -8.87 2.32 -7.03
CA TYR A 51 -7.92 1.49 -6.31
C TYR A 51 -8.34 0.02 -6.29
N LYS A 52 -7.39 -0.87 -6.58
CA LYS A 52 -7.49 -2.31 -6.36
C LYS A 52 -6.09 -2.83 -6.01
N VAL A 53 -5.91 -3.26 -4.77
CA VAL A 53 -4.62 -3.73 -4.24
C VAL A 53 -4.85 -5.06 -3.56
N ASP A 54 -4.08 -6.07 -3.97
CA ASP A 54 -4.11 -7.39 -3.35
C ASP A 54 -2.88 -7.55 -2.46
N VAL A 55 -3.09 -8.11 -1.27
CA VAL A 55 -2.02 -8.42 -0.31
C VAL A 55 -2.05 -9.92 -0.02
N LYS A 56 -0.92 -10.58 -0.27
CA LYS A 56 -0.70 -11.99 0.07
C LYS A 56 0.29 -12.08 1.23
N TRP A 57 -0.12 -12.78 2.28
CA TRP A 57 0.71 -13.06 3.46
C TRP A 57 1.26 -14.49 3.39
N GLY A 58 2.51 -14.66 3.79
CA GLY A 58 2.98 -15.92 4.36
C GLY A 58 2.31 -16.18 5.72
N SER A 59 2.61 -17.31 6.36
CA SER A 59 2.00 -17.64 7.66
C SER A 59 2.29 -16.59 8.74
N MET A 60 3.43 -15.89 8.65
CA MET A 60 3.97 -15.02 9.71
C MET A 60 4.20 -15.78 11.02
N ASP A 61 4.29 -17.11 10.95
CA ASP A 61 4.56 -17.98 12.10
C ASP A 61 6.06 -18.24 12.19
N PHE A 62 6.64 -17.86 13.34
CA PHE A 62 8.05 -18.04 13.61
C PHE A 62 8.25 -18.94 14.82
N THR A 63 9.18 -19.89 14.71
CA THR A 63 9.60 -20.77 15.79
C THR A 63 10.94 -20.31 16.31
N TYR A 64 11.03 -20.02 17.60
CA TYR A 64 12.32 -19.75 18.23
C TYR A 64 12.96 -21.06 18.67
N GLN A 65 14.16 -21.33 18.16
CA GLN A 65 15.04 -22.38 18.68
C GLN A 65 16.07 -21.71 19.59
N GLY A 66 15.93 -21.92 20.91
CA GLY A 66 16.90 -21.45 21.89
C GLY A 66 18.24 -22.17 21.76
N ALA A 67 19.28 -21.62 22.41
CA ALA A 67 20.55 -22.33 22.57
C ALA A 67 20.37 -23.60 23.40
N ASP A 68 21.04 -24.68 23.02
CA ASP A 68 20.95 -25.96 23.71
C ASP A 68 21.67 -25.85 25.05
N THR A 69 21.00 -26.22 26.14
CA THR A 69 21.67 -26.37 27.44
C THR A 69 22.31 -27.74 27.49
N VAL A 70 23.63 -27.81 27.31
CA VAL A 70 24.41 -29.03 27.46
C VAL A 70 25.01 -29.13 28.85
N ARG A 71 25.12 -30.36 29.36
CA ARG A 71 25.75 -30.65 30.64
C ARG A 71 27.12 -31.27 30.40
N HIS A 72 28.17 -30.55 30.78
CA HIS A 72 29.52 -31.07 30.78
C HIS A 72 29.85 -31.63 32.16
N TRP A 73 30.35 -32.86 32.21
CA TRP A 73 30.89 -33.41 33.44
C TRP A 73 32.19 -32.69 33.79
N ASN A 74 32.25 -32.05 34.96
CA ASN A 74 33.50 -31.52 35.50
C ASN A 74 34.14 -32.57 36.43
N PRO A 75 35.27 -33.20 36.05
CA PRO A 75 35.92 -34.23 36.86
C PRO A 75 36.63 -33.68 38.11
N GLU A 76 36.93 -32.38 38.19
CA GLU A 76 37.54 -31.78 39.38
C GLU A 76 36.49 -31.58 40.47
N THR A 77 35.35 -30.99 40.12
CA THR A 77 34.27 -30.73 41.08
C THR A 77 33.31 -31.91 41.26
N HIS A 78 33.40 -32.95 40.40
CA HIS A 78 32.47 -34.09 40.36
C HIS A 78 31.00 -33.67 40.20
N GLU A 79 30.77 -32.63 39.42
CA GLU A 79 29.44 -32.08 39.16
C GLU A 79 29.23 -31.86 37.66
N TYR A 80 27.98 -31.97 37.22
CA TYR A 80 27.61 -31.52 35.88
C TYR A 80 27.47 -30.00 35.87
N GLN A 81 28.20 -29.34 34.99
CA GLN A 81 28.06 -27.92 34.72
C GLN A 81 27.21 -27.72 33.48
N GLU A 82 26.21 -26.85 33.58
CA GLU A 82 25.40 -26.44 32.44
C GLU A 82 26.14 -25.35 31.66
N ALA A 83 26.29 -25.56 30.36
CA ALA A 83 26.73 -24.56 29.41
C ALA A 83 25.66 -24.40 28.33
N LEU A 84 25.50 -23.18 27.84
CA LEU A 84 24.71 -22.91 26.65
C LEU A 84 25.62 -23.11 25.43
N GLU A 85 25.29 -24.07 24.57
CA GLU A 85 25.93 -24.22 23.27
C GLU A 85 25.05 -23.63 22.16
N GLY A 86 25.68 -22.83 21.31
CA GLY A 86 25.04 -22.16 20.18
C GLY A 86 24.40 -20.81 20.54
N THR A 87 23.81 -20.19 19.53
CA THR A 87 23.01 -18.96 19.66
C THR A 87 21.57 -19.26 19.28
N GLY A 88 20.63 -18.69 20.02
CA GLY A 88 19.22 -18.78 19.66
C GLY A 88 18.96 -18.23 18.26
N LYS A 89 17.99 -18.83 17.56
CA LYS A 89 17.63 -18.42 16.20
C LYS A 89 16.13 -18.54 15.95
N TRP A 90 15.62 -17.62 15.14
CA TRP A 90 14.27 -17.67 14.62
C TRP A 90 14.22 -18.47 13.34
N LEU A 91 13.26 -19.38 13.25
CA LEU A 91 13.04 -20.27 12.12
C LEU A 91 11.64 -20.06 11.57
N PHE A 92 11.49 -20.31 10.27
CA PHE A 92 10.22 -20.45 9.57
C PHE A 92 10.26 -21.78 8.80
N PHE A 93 9.10 -22.41 8.61
CA PHE A 93 9.06 -23.80 8.13
C PHE A 93 9.21 -23.90 6.61
N ASN A 94 8.59 -22.98 5.86
CA ASN A 94 8.61 -22.99 4.40
C ASN A 94 9.14 -21.67 3.82
N GLU A 95 9.68 -21.74 2.62
CA GLU A 95 10.05 -20.55 1.87
C GLU A 95 8.80 -19.68 1.62
N GLY A 96 8.91 -18.39 1.98
CA GLY A 96 7.82 -17.43 1.81
C GLY A 96 6.87 -17.33 3.02
N ASP A 97 7.02 -18.15 4.06
CA ASP A 97 6.23 -18.04 5.29
C ASP A 97 6.43 -16.68 5.97
N ASN A 98 7.60 -16.06 5.78
CA ASN A 98 7.94 -14.73 6.27
C ASN A 98 7.76 -13.61 5.24
N ALA A 99 7.19 -13.90 4.07
CA ALA A 99 7.05 -12.95 2.97
C ALA A 99 5.67 -12.28 2.94
N ILE A 100 5.65 -11.05 2.44
CA ILE A 100 4.45 -10.24 2.25
C ILE A 100 4.50 -9.72 0.82
N THR A 101 3.56 -10.13 -0.02
CA THR A 101 3.52 -9.71 -1.43
C THR A 101 2.35 -8.76 -1.64
N VAL A 102 2.62 -7.61 -2.25
CA VAL A 102 1.62 -6.60 -2.59
C VAL A 102 1.55 -6.49 -4.10
N THR A 103 0.34 -6.55 -4.65
CA THR A 103 0.09 -6.42 -6.09
C THR A 103 -0.90 -5.29 -6.35
N ASN A 104 -0.48 -4.32 -7.17
CA ASN A 104 -1.31 -3.20 -7.58
C ASN A 104 -2.02 -3.50 -8.91
N TYR A 105 -3.34 -3.40 -8.89
CA TYR A 105 -4.22 -3.43 -10.06
C TYR A 105 -4.93 -2.07 -10.28
N SER A 106 -4.57 -1.04 -9.51
CA SER A 106 -5.15 0.30 -9.59
C SER A 106 -4.76 1.01 -10.88
N ASN A 107 -5.57 1.97 -11.33
CA ASN A 107 -5.19 2.88 -12.43
C ASN A 107 -4.29 4.05 -11.97
N LYS A 108 -3.53 3.82 -10.90
CA LYS A 108 -2.68 4.80 -10.24
C LYS A 108 -1.50 4.08 -9.58
N ALA A 109 -0.32 4.67 -9.69
CA ALA A 109 0.87 4.19 -9.00
C ALA A 109 0.74 4.43 -7.49
N ILE A 110 1.13 3.43 -6.70
CA ILE A 110 1.05 3.47 -5.24
C ILE A 110 2.40 3.10 -4.61
N THR A 111 2.61 3.58 -3.40
CA THR A 111 3.72 3.17 -2.55
C THR A 111 3.15 2.46 -1.32
N ALA A 112 3.46 1.18 -1.17
CA ALA A 112 3.12 0.40 0.02
C ALA A 112 4.26 0.48 1.04
N THR A 113 3.94 0.80 2.28
CA THR A 113 4.86 0.84 3.42
C THR A 113 4.48 -0.24 4.42
N ILE A 114 5.44 -1.08 4.78
CA ILE A 114 5.30 -2.18 5.73
C ILE A 114 6.06 -1.82 7.00
N THR A 115 5.38 -1.96 8.14
CA THR A 115 5.96 -1.70 9.47
C THR A 115 5.66 -2.86 10.40
N ALA A 116 6.59 -3.17 11.30
CA ALA A 116 6.40 -4.17 12.33
C ALA A 116 6.47 -3.52 13.71
N LYS A 117 5.56 -3.92 14.60
CA LYS A 117 5.57 -3.55 16.01
C LYS A 117 5.63 -4.82 16.85
N ILE A 118 6.73 -5.00 17.57
CA ILE A 118 6.90 -6.09 18.53
C ILE A 118 6.39 -5.67 19.90
N GLU A 119 5.66 -6.58 20.55
CA GLU A 119 5.03 -6.40 21.87
C GLU A 119 5.80 -7.14 22.96
N THR A 120 6.54 -8.19 22.59
CA THR A 120 7.37 -8.97 23.52
C THR A 120 8.72 -8.32 23.76
N GLU A 121 9.08 -8.15 25.02
CA GLU A 121 10.38 -7.59 25.42
C GLU A 121 11.55 -8.46 24.93
N GLY A 122 12.66 -7.83 24.53
CA GLY A 122 13.86 -8.52 24.05
C GLY A 122 13.82 -8.93 22.58
N ILE A 123 12.65 -8.97 21.95
CA ILE A 123 12.49 -9.33 20.53
C ILE A 123 12.47 -8.07 19.65
N LYS A 124 13.06 -8.16 18.46
CA LYS A 124 12.97 -7.12 17.42
C LYS A 124 12.59 -7.73 16.09
N ALA A 125 11.80 -7.00 15.31
CA ALA A 125 11.52 -7.30 13.92
C ALA A 125 12.28 -6.37 13.00
N ASP A 126 12.80 -6.92 11.91
CA ASP A 126 13.34 -6.19 10.79
C ASP A 126 12.57 -6.58 9.52
N ILE A 127 12.42 -5.62 8.61
CA ILE A 127 11.70 -5.83 7.35
C ILE A 127 12.66 -5.50 6.22
N LEU A 128 12.95 -6.53 5.42
CA LEU A 128 13.61 -6.36 4.14
C LEU A 128 12.60 -5.79 3.14
N ASP A 129 13.01 -4.74 2.42
CA ASP A 129 12.20 -3.99 1.46
C ASP A 129 10.89 -3.44 2.05
N PRO A 130 10.96 -2.62 3.13
CA PRO A 130 9.79 -2.13 3.85
C PRO A 130 8.96 -1.12 3.04
N VAL A 131 9.46 -0.65 1.90
CA VAL A 131 8.78 0.28 1.00
C VAL A 131 8.76 -0.32 -0.39
N ILE A 132 7.58 -0.62 -0.89
CA ILE A 132 7.36 -1.21 -2.22
C ILE A 132 6.67 -0.17 -3.11
N ARG A 133 7.35 0.26 -4.16
CA ARG A 133 6.79 1.15 -5.18
C ARG A 133 6.17 0.31 -6.28
N LEU A 134 4.89 0.54 -6.55
CA LEU A 134 4.10 -0.23 -7.52
C LEU A 134 3.54 0.71 -8.59
N GLU A 135 3.70 0.30 -9.83
CA GLU A 135 3.30 1.08 -11.00
C GLU A 135 1.78 1.09 -11.19
N ASP A 136 1.31 2.08 -11.96
CA ASP A 136 -0.05 2.16 -12.47
C ASP A 136 -0.34 0.97 -13.42
N ALA A 137 -1.32 0.15 -13.04
CA ALA A 137 -1.68 -1.06 -13.76
C ALA A 137 -2.56 -0.82 -15.00
N SER A 138 -3.03 0.40 -15.22
CA SER A 138 -3.78 0.77 -16.43
C SER A 138 -2.88 1.03 -17.64
N LYS A 139 -1.56 1.15 -17.42
CA LYS A 139 -0.58 1.30 -18.50
C LYS A 139 -0.69 0.13 -19.49
N GLY A 140 -0.95 0.47 -20.75
CA GLY A 140 -1.12 -0.50 -21.85
C GLY A 140 -2.50 -1.18 -21.91
N ALA A 141 -3.46 -0.80 -21.06
CA ALA A 141 -4.82 -1.31 -21.13
C ALA A 141 -5.57 -0.78 -22.37
N SER A 142 -6.51 -1.59 -22.87
CA SER A 142 -7.49 -1.23 -23.91
C SER A 142 -8.88 -1.69 -23.52
N GLU A 143 -9.88 -1.47 -24.37
CA GLU A 143 -11.26 -1.95 -24.14
C GLU A 143 -11.35 -3.46 -23.97
N THR A 144 -10.40 -4.23 -24.52
CA THR A 144 -10.43 -5.70 -24.53
C THR A 144 -9.21 -6.34 -23.88
N THR A 145 -8.20 -5.55 -23.50
CA THR A 145 -6.93 -6.04 -22.94
C THR A 145 -6.67 -5.34 -21.61
N ALA A 146 -6.49 -6.12 -20.55
CA ALA A 146 -6.08 -5.58 -19.26
C ALA A 146 -4.65 -5.03 -19.33
N GLY A 147 -4.36 -3.99 -18.55
CA GLY A 147 -2.99 -3.50 -18.40
C GLY A 147 -2.15 -4.43 -17.53
N THR A 148 -0.95 -3.98 -17.17
CA THR A 148 0.03 -4.81 -16.45
C THR A 148 0.04 -4.49 -14.97
N ALA A 149 -0.35 -5.46 -14.14
CA ALA A 149 -0.23 -5.34 -12.69
C ALA A 149 1.24 -5.26 -12.24
N SER A 150 1.50 -4.47 -11.21
CA SER A 150 2.82 -4.36 -10.59
C SER A 150 2.82 -5.11 -9.26
N SER A 151 3.88 -5.86 -8.96
CA SER A 151 3.98 -6.64 -7.71
C SER A 151 5.36 -6.51 -7.09
N GLY A 152 5.41 -6.57 -5.77
CA GLY A 152 6.65 -6.59 -5.00
C GLY A 152 6.47 -7.35 -3.68
N THR A 153 7.58 -7.75 -3.09
CA THR A 153 7.60 -8.60 -1.89
C THR A 153 8.53 -8.03 -0.83
N ALA A 154 8.04 -7.89 0.39
CA ALA A 154 8.84 -7.63 1.58
C ALA A 154 9.02 -8.92 2.40
N LYS A 155 10.08 -9.02 3.20
CA LYS A 155 10.31 -10.19 4.08
C LYS A 155 10.56 -9.74 5.51
N VAL A 156 9.93 -10.43 6.46
CA VAL A 156 10.06 -10.16 7.89
C VAL A 156 11.13 -11.09 8.49
N SER A 157 11.98 -10.55 9.34
CA SER A 157 12.92 -11.33 10.14
C SER A 157 12.85 -10.91 11.60
N LEU A 158 13.17 -11.84 12.50
CA LEU A 158 13.14 -11.64 13.94
C LEU A 158 14.53 -11.85 14.54
N SER A 159 14.82 -11.11 15.61
CA SER A 159 16.04 -11.24 16.41
C SER A 159 15.72 -11.09 17.89
N GLY A 160 16.67 -11.50 18.73
CA GLY A 160 16.49 -11.59 20.18
C GLY A 160 15.95 -12.94 20.62
N ASP A 161 15.86 -13.12 21.93
CA ASP A 161 15.57 -14.40 22.55
C ASP A 161 14.13 -14.45 23.06
N LEU A 162 13.41 -15.53 22.75
CA LEU A 162 12.09 -15.78 23.33
C LEU A 162 12.25 -16.58 24.63
N ASP A 163 11.48 -16.21 25.67
CA ASP A 163 11.47 -16.94 26.93
C ASP A 163 11.07 -18.41 26.71
N LYS A 164 11.86 -19.33 27.25
CA LYS A 164 11.64 -20.79 27.23
C LYS A 164 10.31 -21.23 27.85
N THR A 165 9.67 -20.40 28.68
CA THR A 165 8.32 -20.68 29.19
C THR A 165 7.23 -20.50 28.13
N THR A 166 7.54 -19.85 27.01
CA THR A 166 6.61 -19.64 25.89
C THR A 166 6.58 -20.89 25.01
N THR A 167 5.77 -21.88 25.40
CA THR A 167 5.67 -23.17 24.69
C THR A 167 4.50 -23.26 23.72
N ALA A 168 3.56 -22.32 23.79
CA ALA A 168 2.42 -22.21 22.89
C ALA A 168 2.59 -21.03 21.94
N ASN A 169 1.99 -21.14 20.74
CA ASN A 169 1.97 -20.05 19.76
C ASN A 169 1.28 -18.84 20.37
N THR A 170 2.08 -17.82 20.66
CA THR A 170 1.66 -16.60 21.33
C THR A 170 1.95 -15.43 20.41
N LYS A 171 1.04 -14.45 20.37
CA LYS A 171 1.26 -13.22 19.62
C LYS A 171 2.44 -12.46 20.24
N ILE A 172 3.49 -12.25 19.45
CA ILE A 172 4.69 -11.49 19.85
C ILE A 172 4.75 -10.08 19.24
N GLY A 173 3.91 -9.78 18.26
CA GLY A 173 3.89 -8.51 17.56
C GLY A 173 2.83 -8.42 16.47
N THR A 174 2.90 -7.39 15.65
CA THR A 174 1.98 -7.15 14.54
C THR A 174 2.71 -6.48 13.39
N VAL A 175 2.50 -6.97 12.18
CA VAL A 175 2.95 -6.34 10.94
C VAL A 175 1.78 -5.60 10.31
N THR A 176 2.00 -4.37 9.88
CA THR A 176 0.99 -3.47 9.30
C THR A 176 1.46 -3.02 7.93
N ILE A 177 0.54 -3.01 6.97
CA ILE A 177 0.76 -2.49 5.62
C ILE A 177 -0.17 -1.31 5.42
N ALA A 178 0.37 -0.20 4.93
CA ALA A 178 -0.38 0.95 4.46
C ALA A 178 0.06 1.28 3.05
N PHE A 179 -0.82 1.84 2.23
CA PHE A 179 -0.43 2.37 0.92
C PHE A 179 -0.92 3.81 0.76
N ALA A 180 -0.19 4.56 -0.05
CA ALA A 180 -0.54 5.90 -0.48
C ALA A 180 -0.22 6.06 -1.96
N ASP A 181 -0.76 7.11 -2.58
CA ASP A 181 -0.35 7.50 -3.92
C ASP A 181 1.17 7.74 -3.95
N THR A 182 1.84 7.26 -4.98
CA THR A 182 3.27 7.54 -5.16
C THR A 182 3.44 9.04 -5.44
N ASP A 183 4.16 9.73 -4.55
CA ASP A 183 4.57 11.12 -4.78
C ASP A 183 5.54 11.19 -5.97
N THR A 184 5.09 11.78 -7.08
CA THR A 184 5.91 12.00 -8.28
C THR A 184 6.78 13.25 -8.19
N THR A 185 6.82 13.94 -7.04
CA THR A 185 7.47 15.25 -6.87
C THR A 185 9.00 15.18 -6.76
N THR A 186 9.61 13.98 -6.83
CA THR A 186 11.07 13.79 -6.77
C THR A 186 11.68 13.19 -8.03
N GLU A 187 11.09 13.40 -9.21
CA GLU A 187 11.79 13.21 -10.48
C GLU A 187 11.86 14.53 -11.24
N GLN A 188 12.90 15.33 -10.94
CA GLN A 188 13.41 16.28 -11.91
C GLN A 188 14.94 16.12 -11.98
N PRO A 189 15.51 15.78 -13.14
CA PRO A 189 16.95 15.87 -13.36
C PRO A 189 17.44 17.33 -13.42
#